data_AF-A0A248VCU9-F1
#
_entry.id   AF-A0A248VCU9-F1
#
_cell.length_a   1.000
_cell.length_b   1.000
_cell.length_c   1.000
_cell.angle_alpha   90.00
_cell.angle_beta   90.00
_cell.angle_gamma   90.00
#
_symmetry.space_group_name_H-M   'P 1'
#
loop_
_entity.id
_entity.type
_entity.pdbx_description
1 polymer ?
#
loop_
_entity_poly.entity_id
_entity_poly.type
_entity_poly.pdbx_seq_one_letter_code
_entity_poly.pdbx_strand_id
1 'polypeptide(L)'
;MYNEDIEEQRWSEIVDRSVWLRLVKLREGGLALTENAEWRLRGLELHNPQWGLSGNEREEFSHWMSGTGDPDYKLERQLERAPQERKLLEEWLQKEPSDGFFREDDWGEVCRDRFSTACGALLALGRRGIWPKQRWREALQIWSSSELLQRSWRRLAPTVSRMPPDVIEEIAQAATWWLEEVGKNLKTNQSEFFSICERFLRVTEDEAVNDDDPIFRAINHPKGRVTQALLHWWFSTKPDDGELLPPELEPIFTRMCDTNIAQYRHARILLSANVIALMRVDQVWASSNVLPLFDWNRSDVEARAAWMGYLWAPRLYRPLLAAFKSAFLRTATRYVDLGDHGRQYASVLTFAALDPSDVFSRSEIQAAIRALPHDGLEQCARALVQALSSAGDQREEYWLNRVRPLLGKIWPKTSIAAPRLITEQFARLALAAGESFPEALVVVKPWLVPVDYPYTVFSDLEQYGTCTRFPNEALNLIDLILGEGVWPTAELVNCIETIAKAAPELSGTEVFKRVEDRARRPQ
;
A
#
# COMPACT_ATOMS: atom_id res chain seq x y z
N MET A 1 2.30 8.33 -35.84
CA MET A 1 2.05 9.77 -36.07
C MET A 1 3.33 10.50 -35.72
N TYR A 2 3.78 11.41 -36.56
CA TYR A 2 5.00 12.20 -36.31
C TYR A 2 4.62 13.47 -35.54
N ASN A 3 5.45 13.87 -34.57
CA ASN A 3 5.25 15.12 -33.82
C ASN A 3 5.39 16.33 -34.75
N GLU A 4 4.62 17.40 -34.49
CA GLU A 4 4.64 18.63 -35.29
C GLU A 4 5.93 19.44 -35.13
N ASP A 5 6.71 19.21 -34.07
CA ASP A 5 7.94 19.94 -33.74
C ASP A 5 9.24 19.26 -34.24
N ILE A 6 9.17 18.38 -35.24
CA ILE A 6 10.38 17.70 -35.77
C ILE A 6 11.21 18.68 -36.61
N GLU A 7 12.51 18.79 -36.30
CA GLU A 7 13.48 19.56 -37.08
C GLU A 7 13.48 19.15 -38.55
N GLU A 8 13.54 20.13 -39.47
CA GLU A 8 13.39 19.94 -40.91
C GLU A 8 14.43 18.98 -41.51
N GLN A 9 15.67 19.02 -40.99
CA GLN A 9 16.73 18.09 -41.39
C GLN A 9 16.41 16.64 -40.99
N ARG A 10 15.92 16.44 -39.76
CA ARG A 10 15.49 15.12 -39.26
C ARG A 10 14.29 14.59 -40.01
N TRP A 11 13.36 15.48 -40.41
CA TRP A 11 12.23 15.11 -41.27
C TRP A 11 12.70 14.63 -42.65
N SER A 12 13.65 15.35 -43.28
CA SER A 12 14.22 14.94 -44.57
C SER A 12 14.88 13.57 -44.50
N GLU A 13 15.60 13.27 -43.43
CA GLU A 13 16.22 11.94 -43.21
C GLU A 13 15.17 10.83 -43.07
N ILE A 14 14.07 11.07 -42.35
CA ILE A 14 12.96 10.11 -42.20
C ILE A 14 12.30 9.84 -43.55
N VAL A 15 12.06 10.88 -44.34
CA VAL A 15 11.44 10.78 -45.67
C VAL A 15 12.35 10.00 -46.61
N ASP A 16 13.62 10.34 -46.68
CA ASP A 16 14.59 9.69 -47.56
C ASP A 16 14.80 8.23 -47.19
N ARG A 17 14.88 7.91 -45.89
CA ARG A 17 14.96 6.53 -45.41
C ARG A 17 13.72 5.72 -45.80
N SER A 18 12.54 6.32 -45.69
CA SER A 18 11.26 5.67 -46.04
C SER A 18 11.10 5.44 -47.54
N VAL A 19 11.54 6.39 -48.37
CA VAL A 19 11.52 6.26 -49.84
C VAL A 19 12.52 5.19 -50.28
N TRP A 20 13.75 5.21 -49.74
CA TRP A 20 14.75 4.19 -50.02
C TRP A 20 14.23 2.78 -49.69
N LEU A 21 13.68 2.59 -48.49
CA LEU A 21 13.24 1.26 -48.02
C LEU A 21 12.17 0.66 -48.95
N ARG A 22 11.18 1.47 -49.34
CA ARG A 22 10.10 1.02 -50.24
C ARG A 22 10.63 0.66 -51.62
N LEU A 23 11.54 1.45 -52.18
CA LEU A 23 12.11 1.18 -53.51
C LEU A 23 12.99 -0.08 -53.50
N VAL A 24 13.82 -0.27 -52.47
CA VAL A 24 14.63 -1.50 -52.35
C VAL A 24 13.74 -2.73 -52.19
N LYS A 25 12.69 -2.66 -51.37
CA LYS A 25 11.76 -3.79 -51.17
C LYS A 25 10.93 -4.12 -52.40
N LEU A 26 10.49 -3.11 -53.17
CA LEU A 26 9.85 -3.34 -54.48
C LEU A 26 10.80 -4.06 -55.44
N ARG A 27 12.08 -3.68 -55.45
CA ARG A 27 13.13 -4.34 -56.25
C ARG A 27 13.39 -5.78 -55.79
N GLU A 28 13.48 -6.05 -54.48
CA GLU A 28 13.63 -7.41 -53.94
C GLU A 28 12.41 -8.29 -54.21
N GLY A 29 11.21 -7.71 -54.18
CA GLY A 29 9.96 -8.38 -54.52
C GLY A 29 9.79 -8.72 -56.01
N GLY A 30 10.81 -8.48 -56.83
CA GLY A 30 10.83 -8.83 -58.25
C GLY A 30 10.11 -7.85 -59.18
N LEU A 31 9.69 -6.68 -58.68
CA LEU A 31 9.08 -5.64 -59.52
C LEU A 31 10.17 -4.78 -60.19
N ALA A 32 10.02 -4.57 -61.50
CA ALA A 32 10.87 -3.64 -62.23
C ALA A 32 10.56 -2.20 -61.82
N LEU A 33 11.54 -1.50 -61.28
CA LEU A 33 11.43 -0.07 -60.99
C LEU A 33 11.43 0.75 -62.29
N THR A 34 10.70 1.86 -62.32
CA THR A 34 10.78 2.81 -63.43
C THR A 34 12.11 3.54 -63.42
N GLU A 35 12.54 4.11 -64.56
CA GLU A 35 13.82 4.84 -64.65
C GLU A 35 13.96 5.95 -63.59
N ASN A 36 12.88 6.70 -63.32
CA ASN A 36 12.84 7.73 -62.29
C ASN A 36 13.03 7.16 -60.88
N ALA A 37 12.43 6.00 -60.60
CA ALA A 37 12.55 5.32 -59.31
C ALA A 37 13.96 4.73 -59.11
N GLU A 38 14.56 4.15 -60.15
CA GLU A 38 15.96 3.70 -60.11
C GLU A 38 16.95 4.86 -59.94
N TRP A 39 16.69 5.99 -60.59
CA TRP A 39 17.54 7.19 -60.44
C TRP A 39 17.45 7.73 -59.01
N ARG A 40 16.23 7.83 -58.44
CA ARG A 40 16.04 8.25 -57.05
C ARG A 40 16.70 7.28 -56.07
N LEU A 41 16.56 5.97 -56.29
CA LEU A 41 17.17 4.95 -55.44
C LEU A 41 18.70 5.03 -55.47
N ARG A 42 19.31 5.13 -56.66
CA ARG A 42 20.77 5.31 -56.81
C ARG A 42 21.27 6.59 -56.13
N GLY A 43 20.53 7.69 -56.25
CA GLY A 43 20.84 8.93 -55.54
C GLY A 43 20.85 8.74 -54.02
N LEU A 44 19.86 8.04 -53.47
CA LEU A 44 19.76 7.77 -52.04
C LEU A 44 20.87 6.82 -51.54
N GLU A 45 21.17 5.76 -52.31
CA GLU A 45 22.24 4.79 -52.00
C GLU A 45 23.65 5.44 -52.06
N LEU A 46 23.87 6.39 -52.99
CA LEU A 46 25.15 7.11 -53.10
C LEU A 46 25.41 8.05 -51.90
N HIS A 47 24.36 8.74 -51.43
CA HIS A 47 24.47 9.68 -50.30
C HIS A 47 24.45 8.97 -48.95
N ASN A 48 24.00 7.71 -48.89
CA ASN A 48 23.87 6.93 -47.66
C ASN A 48 24.42 5.49 -47.82
N PRO A 49 25.74 5.32 -48.02
CA PRO A 49 26.36 4.02 -48.27
C PRO A 49 26.23 3.02 -47.11
N GLN A 50 25.88 3.49 -45.92
CA GLN A 50 25.61 2.69 -44.72
C GLN A 50 24.22 2.04 -44.70
N TRP A 51 23.33 2.38 -45.64
CA TRP A 51 21.98 1.83 -45.69
C TRP A 51 21.97 0.44 -46.35
N GLY A 52 21.64 -0.58 -45.55
CA GLY A 52 21.39 -1.95 -46.00
C GLY A 52 20.10 -2.49 -45.39
N LEU A 53 19.54 -3.53 -46.02
CA LEU A 53 18.45 -4.30 -45.44
C LEU A 53 18.98 -5.27 -44.39
N SER A 54 18.24 -5.42 -43.29
CA SER A 54 18.54 -6.46 -42.33
C SER A 54 18.01 -7.81 -42.82
N GLY A 55 18.66 -8.91 -42.43
CA GLY A 55 18.23 -10.26 -42.80
C GLY A 55 16.98 -10.77 -42.09
N ASN A 56 16.39 -9.98 -41.18
CA ASN A 56 15.23 -10.34 -40.37
C ASN A 56 14.00 -9.47 -40.67
N GLU A 57 14.00 -8.69 -41.76
CA GLU A 57 12.86 -7.92 -42.26
C GLU A 57 12.24 -6.94 -41.22
N ARG A 58 12.97 -6.61 -40.15
CA ARG A 58 12.50 -5.73 -39.07
C ARG A 58 12.04 -4.37 -39.58
N GLU A 59 12.60 -3.93 -40.71
CA GLU A 59 12.24 -2.68 -41.37
C GLU A 59 10.79 -2.66 -41.91
N GLU A 60 10.11 -3.81 -41.98
CA GLU A 60 8.71 -3.92 -42.42
C GLU A 60 7.68 -3.60 -41.33
N PHE A 61 8.14 -3.52 -40.08
CA PHE A 61 7.27 -3.24 -38.94
C PHE A 61 7.43 -1.80 -38.49
N SER A 62 6.31 -1.13 -38.24
CA SER A 62 6.30 0.24 -37.69
C SER A 62 6.82 0.28 -36.24
N HIS A 63 6.76 -0.85 -35.53
CA HIS A 63 7.37 -1.07 -34.23
C HIS A 63 7.90 -2.50 -34.17
N TRP A 64 9.18 -2.66 -33.81
CA TRP A 64 9.84 -3.96 -33.63
C TRP A 64 10.45 -4.00 -32.23
N MET A 65 10.17 -5.07 -31.47
CA MET A 65 10.82 -5.33 -30.18
C MET A 65 11.46 -6.71 -30.23
N SER A 66 12.73 -6.81 -29.81
CA SER A 66 13.39 -8.06 -29.50
C SER A 66 13.92 -8.05 -28.07
N GLY A 67 13.80 -9.18 -27.37
CA GLY A 67 14.22 -9.37 -25.98
C GLY A 67 15.45 -10.26 -25.86
N THR A 68 16.01 -10.36 -24.66
CA THR A 68 17.23 -11.13 -24.33
C THR A 68 17.15 -12.66 -24.63
N GLY A 69 16.02 -13.15 -25.13
CA GLY A 69 15.80 -14.54 -25.54
C GLY A 69 15.65 -14.76 -27.05
N ASP A 70 15.66 -13.70 -27.87
CA ASP A 70 15.43 -13.83 -29.31
C ASP A 70 16.75 -14.09 -30.08
N PRO A 71 16.76 -14.98 -31.10
CA PRO A 71 17.97 -15.34 -31.85
C PRO A 71 18.65 -14.16 -32.56
N ASP A 72 17.90 -13.10 -32.82
CA ASP A 72 18.30 -11.87 -33.49
C ASP A 72 18.48 -10.67 -32.52
N TYR A 73 18.41 -10.91 -31.21
CA TYR A 73 18.72 -9.90 -30.20
C TYR A 73 20.21 -9.53 -30.21
N LYS A 74 20.51 -8.34 -30.74
CA LYS A 74 21.82 -7.68 -30.60
C LYS A 74 21.68 -6.48 -29.68
N LEU A 75 22.20 -6.60 -28.46
CA LEU A 75 22.31 -5.49 -27.52
C LEU A 75 23.44 -4.54 -27.96
N GLU A 76 23.18 -3.66 -28.93
CA GLU A 76 24.08 -2.53 -29.22
C GLU A 76 23.72 -1.34 -28.30
N ARG A 77 23.87 -1.52 -26.98
CA ARG A 77 23.82 -0.38 -26.05
C ARG A 77 25.04 0.49 -26.28
N GLN A 78 24.83 1.74 -26.64
CA GLN A 78 25.90 2.74 -26.67
C GLN A 78 26.10 3.22 -25.24
N LEU A 79 26.97 2.54 -24.48
CA LEU A 79 27.33 2.93 -23.12
C LEU A 79 28.33 4.09 -23.16
N GLU A 80 27.89 5.29 -22.78
CA GLU A 80 28.80 6.41 -22.58
C GLU A 80 29.47 6.30 -21.21
N ARG A 81 30.80 6.12 -21.19
CA ARG A 81 31.55 5.99 -19.95
C ARG A 81 31.95 7.34 -19.38
N ALA A 82 31.55 7.61 -18.15
CA ALA A 82 31.91 8.79 -17.41
C ALA A 82 33.42 8.82 -17.17
N PRO A 83 34.08 9.99 -17.37
CA PRO A 83 35.51 10.10 -17.17
C PRO A 83 35.95 9.76 -15.75
N GLN A 84 37.11 9.11 -15.63
CA GLN A 84 37.65 8.70 -14.34
C GLN A 84 38.27 9.87 -13.56
N GLU A 85 38.80 10.86 -14.26
CA GLU A 85 39.43 12.03 -13.67
C GLU A 85 38.38 13.07 -13.28
N ARG A 86 38.47 13.59 -12.06
CA ARG A 86 37.48 14.53 -11.51
C ARG A 86 37.21 15.74 -12.40
N LYS A 87 38.25 16.36 -12.99
CA LYS A 87 38.08 17.56 -13.83
C LYS A 87 37.26 17.25 -15.10
N LEU A 88 37.59 16.15 -15.77
CA LEU A 88 36.85 15.69 -16.95
C LEU A 88 35.43 15.25 -16.58
N LEU A 89 35.26 14.64 -15.41
CA LEU A 89 33.95 14.29 -14.88
C LEU A 89 33.10 15.53 -14.60
N GLU A 90 33.67 16.61 -14.06
CA GLU A 90 32.96 17.88 -13.85
C GLU A 90 32.45 18.49 -15.16
N GLU A 91 33.22 18.40 -16.25
CA GLU A 91 32.78 18.83 -17.59
C GLU A 91 31.70 17.91 -18.17
N TRP A 92 31.87 16.60 -18.00
CA TRP A 92 30.93 15.59 -18.48
C TRP A 92 29.57 15.69 -17.79
N LEU A 93 29.54 15.89 -16.46
CA LEU A 93 28.31 16.02 -15.66
C LEU A 93 27.45 17.23 -16.05
N GLN A 94 28.02 18.23 -16.71
CA GLN A 94 27.28 19.40 -17.19
C GLN A 94 26.54 19.14 -18.50
N LYS A 95 26.86 18.05 -19.21
CA LYS A 95 26.15 17.65 -20.42
C LYS A 95 24.82 17.03 -20.05
N GLU A 96 23.79 17.35 -20.82
CA GLU A 96 22.51 16.66 -20.70
C GLU A 96 22.70 15.18 -21.07
N PRO A 97 22.14 14.25 -20.29
CA PRO A 97 22.18 12.83 -20.62
C PRO A 97 21.51 12.61 -21.98
N SER A 98 22.05 11.69 -22.78
CA SER A 98 21.44 11.37 -24.07
C SER A 98 20.07 10.72 -23.88
N ASP A 99 19.00 11.37 -24.36
CA ASP A 99 17.60 10.90 -24.25
C ASP A 99 17.23 9.71 -25.18
N GLY A 100 18.23 8.92 -25.59
CA GLY A 100 18.02 7.80 -26.51
C GLY A 100 17.68 6.51 -25.78
N PHE A 101 16.62 5.80 -26.21
CA PHE A 101 16.22 4.47 -25.71
C PHE A 101 17.35 3.41 -25.64
N PHE A 102 18.46 3.62 -26.35
CA PHE A 102 19.62 2.73 -26.44
C PHE A 102 20.94 3.37 -25.95
N ARG A 103 20.89 4.59 -25.41
CA ARG A 103 22.05 5.31 -24.85
C ARG A 103 21.90 5.36 -23.35
N GLU A 104 22.69 4.54 -22.67
CA GLU A 104 22.82 4.54 -21.22
C GLU A 104 24.21 5.10 -20.88
N ASP A 105 24.36 5.74 -19.74
CA ASP A 105 25.68 6.07 -19.19
C ASP A 105 25.92 5.32 -17.88
N ASP A 106 27.18 5.26 -17.45
CA ASP A 106 27.59 4.54 -16.25
C ASP A 106 27.62 5.44 -14.99
N TRP A 107 26.93 6.59 -14.99
CA TRP A 107 26.97 7.53 -13.86
C TRP A 107 26.55 6.89 -12.55
N GLY A 108 25.54 6.03 -12.57
CA GLY A 108 25.10 5.31 -11.38
C GLY A 108 26.15 4.35 -10.82
N GLU A 109 26.88 3.66 -11.70
CA GLU A 109 28.01 2.81 -11.29
C GLU A 109 29.14 3.66 -10.69
N VAL A 110 29.45 4.81 -11.31
CA VAL A 110 30.44 5.75 -10.78
C VAL A 110 30.02 6.31 -9.42
N CYS A 111 28.74 6.60 -9.20
CA CYS A 111 28.21 7.02 -7.90
C CYS A 111 28.42 5.95 -6.83
N ARG A 112 28.18 4.68 -7.17
CA ARG A 112 28.30 3.53 -6.27
C ARG A 112 29.76 3.22 -5.95
N ASP A 113 30.58 3.03 -6.99
CA ASP A 113 31.91 2.45 -6.87
C ASP A 113 32.98 3.52 -6.62
N ARG A 114 32.75 4.76 -7.07
CA ARG A 114 33.72 5.86 -7.03
C ARG A 114 33.18 7.08 -6.27
N PHE A 115 32.52 6.82 -5.14
CA PHE A 115 31.88 7.84 -4.30
C PHE A 115 32.72 9.11 -4.10
N SER A 116 34.02 9.00 -3.75
CA SER A 116 34.87 10.17 -3.48
C SER A 116 34.98 11.12 -4.68
N THR A 117 35.11 10.56 -5.88
CA THR A 117 35.29 11.32 -7.12
C THR A 117 33.96 11.91 -7.56
N ALA A 118 32.89 11.10 -7.56
CA ALA A 118 31.53 11.53 -7.91
C ALA A 118 31.02 12.65 -6.98
N CYS A 119 31.11 12.44 -5.66
CA CYS A 119 30.74 13.43 -4.65
C CYS A 119 31.61 14.69 -4.77
N GLY A 120 32.92 14.54 -5.01
CA GLY A 120 33.83 15.66 -5.21
C GLY A 120 33.45 16.53 -6.41
N ALA A 121 33.11 15.91 -7.54
CA ALA A 121 32.71 16.60 -8.76
C ALA A 121 31.40 17.38 -8.56
N LEU A 122 30.35 16.74 -8.03
CA LEU A 122 29.07 17.40 -7.74
C LEU A 122 29.22 18.57 -6.75
N LEU A 123 30.04 18.40 -5.69
CA LEU A 123 30.33 19.47 -4.74
C LEU A 123 31.09 20.65 -5.38
N ALA A 124 32.01 20.37 -6.32
CA ALA A 124 32.70 21.44 -7.05
C ALA A 124 31.74 22.22 -7.95
N LEU A 125 30.89 21.53 -8.69
CA LEU A 125 29.85 22.16 -9.54
C LEU A 125 28.91 23.03 -8.70
N GLY A 126 28.40 22.50 -7.57
CA GLY A 126 27.51 23.24 -6.68
C GLY A 126 28.16 24.49 -6.08
N ARG A 127 29.47 24.48 -5.77
CA ARG A 127 30.20 25.68 -5.33
C ARG A 127 30.31 26.76 -6.41
N ARG A 128 30.30 26.37 -7.69
CA ARG A 128 30.27 27.29 -8.84
C ARG A 128 28.84 27.69 -9.23
N GLY A 129 27.82 27.24 -8.48
CA GLY A 129 26.42 27.50 -8.78
C GLY A 129 25.84 26.69 -9.95
N ILE A 130 26.51 25.61 -10.37
CA ILE A 130 26.07 24.75 -11.47
C ILE A 130 25.43 23.49 -10.89
N TRP A 131 24.18 23.22 -11.28
CA TRP A 131 23.36 22.17 -10.69
C TRP A 131 22.78 21.23 -11.77
N PRO A 132 23.53 20.20 -12.20
CA PRO A 132 22.99 19.22 -13.15
C PRO A 132 21.92 18.35 -12.47
N LYS A 133 20.65 18.72 -12.66
CA LYS A 133 19.52 18.24 -11.83
C LYS A 133 19.34 16.72 -11.90
N GLN A 134 19.39 16.14 -13.10
CA GLN A 134 19.30 14.68 -13.30
C GLN A 134 20.48 13.93 -12.65
N ARG A 135 21.70 14.46 -12.73
CA ARG A 135 22.89 13.84 -12.09
C ARG A 135 22.79 13.85 -10.57
N TRP A 136 22.27 14.93 -9.99
CA TRP A 136 21.99 15.00 -8.56
C TRP A 136 20.90 14.01 -8.13
N ARG A 137 19.82 13.88 -8.92
CA ARG A 137 18.73 12.94 -8.67
C ARG A 137 19.25 11.49 -8.59
N GLU A 138 19.98 11.05 -9.62
CA GLU A 138 20.52 9.69 -9.69
C GLU A 138 21.54 9.41 -8.57
N ALA A 139 22.44 10.39 -8.31
CA ALA A 139 23.43 10.25 -7.26
C ALA A 139 22.79 10.11 -5.87
N LEU A 140 21.77 10.93 -5.56
CA LEU A 140 21.05 10.84 -4.28
C LEU A 140 20.28 9.52 -4.13
N GLN A 141 19.67 9.00 -5.20
CA GLN A 141 19.02 7.68 -5.16
C GLN A 141 20.00 6.58 -4.76
N ILE A 142 21.19 6.56 -5.38
CA ILE A 142 22.21 5.54 -5.12
C ILE A 142 22.82 5.71 -3.73
N TRP A 143 23.08 6.95 -3.33
CA TRP A 143 23.67 7.28 -2.03
C TRP A 143 22.70 7.23 -0.87
N SER A 144 21.44 6.89 -1.12
CA SER A 144 20.47 6.52 -0.09
C SER A 144 20.60 5.06 0.36
N SER A 145 21.41 4.26 -0.32
CA SER A 145 21.76 2.90 0.13
C SER A 145 22.52 2.90 1.47
N SER A 146 22.30 1.88 2.28
CA SER A 146 22.82 1.78 3.66
C SER A 146 24.35 1.91 3.77
N GLU A 147 25.10 1.48 2.76
CA GLU A 147 26.56 1.54 2.72
C GLU A 147 27.12 2.96 2.58
N LEU A 148 26.45 3.81 1.79
CA LEU A 148 26.93 5.14 1.44
C LEU A 148 26.20 6.26 2.18
N LEU A 149 25.03 5.98 2.77
CA LEU A 149 24.13 6.93 3.41
C LEU A 149 24.80 7.91 4.37
N GLN A 150 25.53 7.41 5.37
CA GLN A 150 26.15 8.26 6.38
C GLN A 150 27.31 9.09 5.82
N ARG A 151 28.00 8.54 4.82
CA ARG A 151 29.14 9.20 4.17
C ARG A 151 28.67 10.30 3.21
N SER A 152 27.61 10.04 2.45
CA SER A 152 26.95 11.00 1.58
C SER A 152 26.34 12.14 2.40
N TRP A 153 25.61 11.82 3.47
CA TRP A 153 25.01 12.79 4.39
C TRP A 153 26.03 13.78 4.96
N ARG A 154 27.12 13.26 5.54
CA ARG A 154 28.17 14.09 6.14
C ARG A 154 28.74 15.12 5.16
N ARG A 155 28.87 14.76 3.88
CA ARG A 155 29.51 15.60 2.85
C ARG A 155 28.55 16.52 2.12
N LEU A 156 27.34 16.05 1.84
CA LEU A 156 26.41 16.72 0.94
C LEU A 156 25.42 17.64 1.67
N ALA A 157 25.05 17.34 2.92
CA ALA A 157 24.03 18.11 3.63
C ALA A 157 24.30 19.63 3.65
N PRO A 158 25.53 20.13 3.91
CA PRO A 158 25.81 21.57 3.87
C PRO A 158 25.65 22.23 2.50
N THR A 159 25.77 21.45 1.42
CA THR A 159 25.62 21.93 0.04
C THR A 159 24.16 21.85 -0.40
N VAL A 160 23.48 20.75 -0.10
CA VAL A 160 22.04 20.56 -0.37
C VAL A 160 21.20 21.60 0.37
N SER A 161 21.56 21.93 1.62
CA SER A 161 20.88 22.98 2.40
C SER A 161 20.94 24.37 1.76
N ARG A 162 21.88 24.60 0.82
CA ARG A 162 22.09 25.86 0.10
C ARG A 162 21.70 25.81 -1.38
N MET A 163 21.18 24.68 -1.88
CA MET A 163 20.74 24.57 -3.27
C MET A 163 19.66 25.62 -3.60
N PRO A 164 19.56 26.13 -4.84
CA PRO A 164 18.44 27.00 -5.25
C PRO A 164 17.06 26.29 -5.18
N PRO A 165 15.94 27.02 -4.98
CA PRO A 165 14.60 26.43 -4.92
C PRO A 165 14.20 25.61 -6.15
N ASP A 166 14.53 26.08 -7.36
CA ASP A 166 14.21 25.39 -8.63
C ASP A 166 14.96 24.06 -8.82
N VAL A 167 16.09 23.90 -8.12
CA VAL A 167 16.85 22.64 -8.10
C VAL A 167 16.23 21.69 -7.08
N ILE A 168 15.88 22.21 -5.90
CA ILE A 168 15.20 21.44 -4.84
C ILE A 168 13.91 20.82 -5.37
N GLU A 169 13.08 21.59 -6.08
CA GLU A 169 11.85 21.12 -6.69
C GLU A 169 12.09 19.95 -7.65
N GLU A 170 13.04 20.08 -8.58
CA GLU A 170 13.35 19.06 -9.58
C GLU A 170 13.89 17.75 -8.97
N ILE A 171 14.61 17.82 -7.83
CA ILE A 171 15.21 16.65 -7.18
C ILE A 171 14.39 16.11 -6.02
N ALA A 172 13.20 16.67 -5.74
CA ALA A 172 12.42 16.41 -4.53
C ALA A 172 12.20 14.92 -4.24
N GLN A 173 11.86 14.14 -5.27
CA GLN A 173 11.64 12.70 -5.13
C GLN A 173 12.86 11.95 -4.58
N ALA A 174 14.04 12.19 -5.16
CA ALA A 174 15.28 11.52 -4.76
C ALA A 174 15.82 12.06 -3.43
N ALA A 175 15.76 13.38 -3.24
CA ALA A 175 16.31 14.02 -2.05
C ALA A 175 15.47 13.73 -0.79
N THR A 176 14.15 13.63 -0.90
CA THR A 176 13.30 13.30 0.26
C THR A 176 13.40 11.83 0.66
N TRP A 177 13.61 10.92 -0.28
CA TRP A 177 13.99 9.53 0.02
C TRP A 177 15.31 9.46 0.80
N TRP A 178 16.32 10.23 0.36
CA TRP A 178 17.59 10.33 1.07
C TRP A 178 17.42 10.88 2.50
N LEU A 179 16.57 11.89 2.70
CA LEU A 179 16.24 12.40 4.03
C LEU A 179 15.55 11.35 4.91
N GLU A 180 14.59 10.62 4.35
CA GLU A 180 13.86 9.57 5.06
C GLU A 180 14.80 8.49 5.60
N GLU A 181 15.72 8.02 4.76
CA GLU A 181 16.73 7.02 5.15
C GLU A 181 17.71 7.57 6.20
N VAL A 182 18.20 8.80 6.03
CA VAL A 182 19.10 9.42 7.03
C VAL A 182 18.37 9.61 8.37
N GLY A 183 17.09 9.98 8.36
CA GLY A 183 16.29 10.21 9.55
C GLY A 183 16.24 9.01 10.50
N LYS A 184 16.32 7.78 9.96
CA LYS A 184 16.35 6.52 10.75
C LYS A 184 17.59 6.42 11.67
N ASN A 185 18.69 7.09 11.31
CA ASN A 185 19.94 7.05 12.07
C ASN A 185 20.81 8.30 11.80
N LEU A 186 20.31 9.47 12.20
CA LEU A 186 21.01 10.74 11.98
C LEU A 186 22.16 10.91 12.99
N LYS A 187 23.40 11.00 12.50
CA LYS A 187 24.61 11.12 13.36
C LYS A 187 25.30 12.48 13.35
N THR A 188 25.17 13.24 12.25
CA THR A 188 25.86 14.51 12.03
C THR A 188 24.96 15.47 11.25
N ASN A 189 25.28 16.76 11.21
CA ASN A 189 24.57 17.77 10.40
C ASN A 189 23.06 17.86 10.72
N GLN A 190 22.70 17.83 12.01
CA GLN A 190 21.30 17.85 12.45
C GLN A 190 20.61 19.19 12.14
N SER A 191 21.33 20.31 12.24
CA SER A 191 20.82 21.62 11.80
C SER A 191 20.45 21.63 10.31
N GLU A 192 21.29 21.03 9.47
CA GLU A 192 21.05 20.90 8.04
C GLU A 192 19.89 19.95 7.77
N PHE A 193 19.71 18.89 8.56
CA PHE A 193 18.56 17.99 8.45
C PHE A 193 17.25 18.76 8.54
N PHE A 194 17.02 19.47 9.64
CA PHE A 194 15.79 20.24 9.82
C PHE A 194 15.64 21.36 8.80
N SER A 195 16.74 22.05 8.47
CA SER A 195 16.73 23.09 7.44
C SER A 195 16.31 22.53 6.08
N ILE A 196 16.86 21.39 5.65
CA ILE A 196 16.51 20.77 4.37
C ILE A 196 15.06 20.28 4.39
N CYS A 197 14.61 19.63 5.47
CA CYS A 197 13.21 19.23 5.65
C CYS A 197 12.26 20.43 5.48
N GLU A 198 12.51 21.55 6.16
CA GLU A 198 11.69 22.76 6.02
C GLU A 198 11.65 23.27 4.57
N ARG A 199 12.77 23.21 3.86
CA ARG A 199 12.83 23.67 2.47
C ARG A 199 11.97 22.82 1.55
N PHE A 200 12.02 21.49 1.68
CA PHE A 200 11.15 20.61 0.88
C PHE A 200 9.67 20.75 1.22
N LEU A 201 9.32 21.08 2.47
CA LEU A 201 7.93 21.34 2.84
C LEU A 201 7.35 22.59 2.19
N ARG A 202 8.20 23.57 1.86
CA ARG A 202 7.80 24.83 1.21
C ARG A 202 7.71 24.73 -0.32
N VAL A 203 8.14 23.61 -0.92
CA VAL A 203 8.03 23.42 -2.37
C VAL A 203 6.56 23.24 -2.73
N THR A 204 6.05 24.09 -3.62
CA THR A 204 4.72 23.96 -4.20
C THR A 204 4.76 22.86 -5.24
N GLU A 205 3.79 21.95 -5.23
CA GLU A 205 3.64 20.89 -6.24
C GLU A 205 2.19 20.91 -6.71
N ASP A 206 1.97 20.69 -8.00
CA ASP A 206 0.63 20.57 -8.57
C ASP A 206 0.02 19.21 -8.18
N GLU A 207 -1.04 19.23 -7.35
CA GLU A 207 -1.73 18.01 -6.94
C GLU A 207 -2.77 17.56 -7.98
N ALA A 208 -2.51 16.43 -8.64
CA ALA A 208 -3.55 15.70 -9.37
C ALA A 208 -4.43 14.92 -8.37
N VAL A 209 -5.70 15.33 -8.27
CA VAL A 209 -6.72 14.94 -7.26
C VAL A 209 -7.30 13.52 -7.47
N ASN A 210 -6.50 12.53 -7.89
CA ASN A 210 -7.03 11.16 -8.05
C ASN A 210 -6.70 10.29 -6.82
N ASP A 211 -7.72 9.94 -6.03
CA ASP A 211 -7.60 9.55 -4.62
C ASP A 211 -7.96 8.08 -4.37
N ASP A 212 -7.43 7.17 -5.19
CA ASP A 212 -7.70 5.73 -5.07
C ASP A 212 -6.95 5.08 -3.89
N ASP A 213 -5.76 5.58 -3.53
CA ASP A 213 -4.98 5.11 -2.37
C ASP A 213 -4.21 6.27 -1.69
N PRO A 214 -4.83 6.92 -0.68
CA PRO A 214 -4.23 8.06 0.02
C PRO A 214 -2.99 7.70 0.84
N ILE A 215 -2.92 6.48 1.39
CA ILE A 215 -1.78 6.02 2.20
C ILE A 215 -0.57 5.81 1.30
N PHE A 216 -0.74 5.06 0.21
CA PHE A 216 0.35 4.82 -0.75
C PHE A 216 0.89 6.13 -1.32
N ARG A 217 0.01 7.10 -1.61
CA ARG A 217 0.45 8.43 -2.01
C ARG A 217 1.18 9.16 -0.90
N ALA A 218 0.66 9.16 0.33
CA ALA A 218 1.32 9.84 1.44
C ALA A 218 2.73 9.32 1.70
N ILE A 219 2.98 8.01 1.63
CA ILE A 219 4.32 7.46 1.86
C ILE A 219 5.30 7.73 0.69
N ASN A 220 4.79 7.94 -0.52
CA ASN A 220 5.62 8.18 -1.71
C ASN A 220 5.76 9.65 -2.09
N HIS A 221 4.91 10.52 -1.56
CA HIS A 221 4.94 11.95 -1.83
C HIS A 221 6.13 12.63 -1.12
N PRO A 222 6.83 13.60 -1.72
CA PRO A 222 8.01 14.24 -1.10
C PRO A 222 7.72 14.83 0.28
N LYS A 223 6.60 15.54 0.45
CA LYS A 223 6.18 16.06 1.77
C LYS A 223 5.88 14.97 2.79
N GLY A 224 5.37 13.83 2.34
CA GLY A 224 5.13 12.69 3.23
C GLY A 224 6.43 11.98 3.62
N ARG A 225 7.38 11.81 2.69
CA ARG A 225 8.74 11.34 3.00
C ARG A 225 9.49 12.26 3.97
N VAL A 226 9.35 13.58 3.82
CA VAL A 226 9.88 14.53 4.83
C VAL A 226 9.22 14.32 6.20
N THR A 227 7.91 14.08 6.24
CA THR A 227 7.21 13.77 7.49
C THR A 227 7.72 12.47 8.11
N GLN A 228 7.93 11.42 7.31
CA GLN A 228 8.54 10.17 7.78
C GLN A 228 9.98 10.38 8.26
N ALA A 229 10.79 11.18 7.56
CA ALA A 229 12.15 11.51 7.99
C ALA A 229 12.15 12.14 9.40
N LEU A 230 11.27 13.10 9.64
CA LEU A 230 11.13 13.77 10.94
C LEU A 230 10.61 12.81 12.03
N LEU A 231 9.63 11.95 11.71
CA LEU A 231 9.13 10.92 12.62
C LEU A 231 10.20 9.86 12.93
N HIS A 232 10.97 9.41 11.95
CA HIS A 232 12.09 8.48 12.14
C HIS A 232 13.15 9.08 13.05
N TRP A 233 13.52 10.34 12.80
CA TRP A 233 14.46 11.06 13.66
C TRP A 233 13.91 11.13 15.09
N TRP A 234 12.65 11.54 15.25
CA TRP A 234 12.00 11.61 16.55
C TRP A 234 12.00 10.27 17.28
N PHE A 235 11.55 9.19 16.64
CA PHE A 235 11.55 7.87 17.28
C PHE A 235 12.95 7.36 17.60
N SER A 236 13.97 7.77 16.85
CA SER A 236 15.37 7.44 17.15
C SER A 236 15.88 8.08 18.46
N THR A 237 15.27 9.19 18.90
CA THR A 237 15.57 9.81 20.20
C THR A 237 14.92 9.07 21.36
N LYS A 238 14.09 8.06 21.09
CA LYS A 238 13.35 7.24 22.09
C LYS A 238 12.50 8.11 23.03
N PRO A 239 11.52 8.84 22.50
CA PRO A 239 10.71 9.75 23.31
C PRO A 239 9.92 8.98 24.37
N ASP A 240 9.84 9.56 25.57
CA ASP A 240 9.10 9.02 26.71
C ASP A 240 7.76 9.74 26.92
N ASP A 241 6.88 9.13 27.71
CA ASP A 241 5.57 9.67 28.00
C ASP A 241 5.69 11.03 28.73
N GLY A 242 5.03 12.07 28.21
CA GLY A 242 4.98 13.40 28.81
C GLY A 242 6.22 14.28 28.60
N GLU A 243 7.18 13.89 27.75
CA GLU A 243 8.39 14.69 27.47
C GLU A 243 8.17 15.97 26.66
N LEU A 244 6.96 16.17 26.12
CA LEU A 244 6.63 17.21 25.13
C LEU A 244 7.35 17.00 23.79
N LEU A 245 6.84 17.64 22.74
CA LEU A 245 7.54 17.63 21.46
C LEU A 245 8.84 18.45 21.55
N PRO A 246 9.94 17.99 20.91
CA PRO A 246 11.16 18.79 20.80
C PRO A 246 10.91 20.14 20.11
N PRO A 247 11.60 21.22 20.50
CA PRO A 247 11.41 22.55 19.94
C PRO A 247 11.72 22.62 18.43
N GLU A 248 12.52 21.69 17.90
CA GLU A 248 12.77 21.55 16.46
C GLU A 248 11.56 20.98 15.71
N LEU A 249 10.75 20.13 16.33
CA LEU A 249 9.64 19.42 15.69
C LEU A 249 8.29 20.10 15.88
N GLU A 250 8.01 20.59 17.09
CA GLU A 250 6.72 21.20 17.44
C GLU A 250 6.25 22.24 16.40
N PRO A 251 7.05 23.26 16.00
CA PRO A 251 6.61 24.23 15.01
C PRO A 251 6.44 23.64 13.61
N ILE A 252 7.22 22.61 13.25
CA ILE A 252 7.12 21.95 11.95
C ILE A 252 5.82 21.14 11.87
N PHE A 253 5.57 20.28 12.85
CA PHE A 253 4.36 19.46 12.92
C PHE A 253 3.10 20.33 13.06
N THR A 254 3.17 21.42 13.81
CA THR A 254 2.04 22.36 13.93
C THR A 254 1.65 22.94 12.58
N ARG A 255 2.64 23.36 11.76
CA ARG A 255 2.36 23.85 10.40
C ARG A 255 1.80 22.76 9.49
N MET A 256 2.29 21.53 9.60
CA MET A 256 1.76 20.39 8.82
C MET A 256 0.28 20.11 9.13
N CYS A 257 -0.18 20.44 10.34
CA CYS A 257 -1.58 20.31 10.72
C CYS A 257 -2.50 21.39 10.13
N ASP A 258 -1.98 22.44 9.47
CA ASP A 258 -2.80 23.48 8.86
C ASP A 258 -3.59 22.94 7.66
N THR A 259 -4.91 22.84 7.83
CA THR A 259 -5.84 22.33 6.82
C THR A 259 -6.08 23.29 5.67
N ASN A 260 -5.65 24.57 5.78
CA ASN A 260 -5.73 25.53 4.67
C ASN A 260 -4.67 25.25 3.59
N ILE A 261 -3.67 24.41 3.91
CA ILE A 261 -2.62 24.01 2.99
C ILE A 261 -2.90 22.56 2.55
N ALA A 262 -3.44 22.42 1.33
CA ALA A 262 -3.80 21.12 0.76
C ALA A 262 -2.61 20.16 0.71
N GLN A 263 -1.42 20.67 0.35
CA GLN A 263 -0.22 19.84 0.16
C GLN A 263 0.29 19.17 1.45
N TYR A 264 -0.15 19.63 2.63
CA TYR A 264 0.17 18.99 3.89
C TYR A 264 -0.76 17.83 4.25
N ARG A 265 -1.73 17.47 3.41
CA ARG A 265 -2.61 16.31 3.65
C ARG A 265 -1.81 15.02 3.84
N HIS A 266 -0.76 14.80 3.05
CA HIS A 266 0.14 13.65 3.20
C HIS A 266 0.82 13.62 4.57
N ALA A 267 1.22 14.78 5.10
CA ALA A 267 1.79 14.88 6.44
C ALA A 267 0.74 14.55 7.51
N ARG A 268 -0.49 15.07 7.38
CA ARG A 268 -1.60 14.81 8.32
C ARG A 268 -2.02 13.34 8.38
N ILE A 269 -1.97 12.63 7.26
CA ILE A 269 -2.18 11.17 7.21
C ILE A 269 -1.13 10.46 8.08
N LEU A 270 0.16 10.80 7.91
CA LEU A 270 1.26 10.16 8.64
C LEU A 270 1.30 10.54 10.12
N LEU A 271 0.96 11.79 10.47
CA LEU A 271 0.81 12.21 11.87
C LEU A 271 -0.36 11.48 12.53
N SER A 272 -1.48 11.31 11.81
CA SER A 272 -2.64 10.54 12.30
C SER A 272 -2.32 9.05 12.49
N ALA A 273 -1.48 8.46 11.63
CA ALA A 273 -0.97 7.09 11.82
C ALA A 273 -0.13 6.93 13.10
N ASN A 274 0.48 8.02 13.59
CA ASN A 274 1.33 8.05 14.77
C ASN A 274 0.67 8.78 15.96
N VAL A 275 -0.64 9.03 15.91
CA VAL A 275 -1.38 9.84 16.90
C VAL A 275 -1.25 9.31 18.34
N ILE A 276 -1.12 8.00 18.53
CA ILE A 276 -0.93 7.41 19.87
C ILE A 276 0.41 7.86 20.46
N ALA A 277 1.49 7.82 19.69
CA ALA A 277 2.80 8.26 20.16
C ALA A 277 2.78 9.76 20.47
N LEU A 278 2.20 10.56 19.57
CA LEU A 278 2.06 12.01 19.77
C LEU A 278 1.26 12.33 21.03
N MET A 279 0.15 11.63 21.27
CA MET A 279 -0.66 11.79 22.48
C MET A 279 0.04 11.37 23.77
N ARG A 280 0.91 10.35 23.71
CA ARG A 280 1.67 9.88 24.87
C ARG A 280 2.77 10.87 25.28
N VAL A 281 3.46 11.43 24.29
CA VAL A 281 4.57 12.35 24.50
C VAL A 281 4.08 13.76 24.80
N ASP A 282 3.10 14.25 24.04
CA ASP A 282 2.53 15.59 24.19
C ASP A 282 1.01 15.58 23.97
N GLN A 283 0.28 15.23 25.03
CA GLN A 283 -1.18 15.13 24.99
C GLN A 283 -1.84 16.46 24.62
N VAL A 284 -1.34 17.59 25.15
CA VAL A 284 -1.93 18.91 24.91
C VAL A 284 -1.77 19.28 23.45
N TRP A 285 -0.55 19.15 22.91
CA TRP A 285 -0.29 19.44 21.51
C TRP A 285 -1.10 18.55 20.56
N ALA A 286 -1.14 17.24 20.81
CA ALA A 286 -1.86 16.30 19.96
C ALA A 286 -3.37 16.57 19.97
N SER A 287 -3.93 16.92 21.14
CA SER A 287 -5.34 17.28 21.29
C SER A 287 -5.71 18.57 20.56
N SER A 288 -4.81 19.54 20.51
CA SER A 288 -5.05 20.83 19.84
C SER A 288 -4.83 20.78 18.33
N ASN A 289 -3.92 19.94 17.84
CA ASN A 289 -3.46 19.98 16.44
C ASN A 289 -3.89 18.76 15.61
N VAL A 290 -3.86 17.55 16.19
CA VAL A 290 -4.10 16.30 15.44
C VAL A 290 -5.53 15.80 15.62
N LEU A 291 -6.06 15.76 16.85
CA LEU A 291 -7.42 15.26 17.10
C LEU A 291 -8.53 16.00 16.35
N PRO A 292 -8.45 17.33 16.12
CA PRO A 292 -9.43 18.03 15.28
C PRO A 292 -9.58 17.48 13.87
N LEU A 293 -8.53 16.85 13.33
CA LEU A 293 -8.54 16.29 11.99
C LEU A 293 -9.52 15.13 11.86
N PHE A 294 -9.79 14.39 12.94
CA PHE A 294 -10.72 13.24 12.94
C PHE A 294 -12.20 13.64 12.94
N ASP A 295 -12.50 14.93 13.16
CA ASP A 295 -13.87 15.43 13.30
C ASP A 295 -14.53 15.64 11.93
N TRP A 296 -15.32 14.66 11.49
CA TRP A 296 -16.18 14.75 10.29
C TRP A 296 -17.05 16.02 10.19
N ASN A 297 -17.38 16.73 11.28
CA ASN A 297 -18.15 17.98 11.19
C ASN A 297 -17.28 19.17 10.73
N ARG A 298 -15.96 19.07 10.84
CA ARG A 298 -15.04 20.14 10.42
C ARG A 298 -14.71 20.03 8.95
N SER A 299 -14.36 18.82 8.49
CA SER A 299 -14.04 18.55 7.09
C SER A 299 -14.11 17.04 6.83
N ASP A 300 -14.96 16.64 5.89
CA ASP A 300 -15.07 15.23 5.49
C ASP A 300 -13.76 14.73 4.85
N VAL A 301 -13.06 15.58 4.09
CA VAL A 301 -11.80 15.22 3.42
C VAL A 301 -10.69 14.97 4.44
N GLU A 302 -10.56 15.85 5.44
CA GLU A 302 -9.51 15.72 6.46
C GLU A 302 -9.82 14.59 7.45
N ALA A 303 -11.09 14.41 7.83
CA ALA A 303 -11.52 13.29 8.66
C ALA A 303 -11.24 11.95 7.97
N ARG A 304 -11.61 11.81 6.70
CA ARG A 304 -11.30 10.61 5.91
C ARG A 304 -9.80 10.32 5.92
N ALA A 305 -8.96 11.32 5.61
CA ALA A 305 -7.51 11.18 5.59
C ALA A 305 -6.93 10.80 6.96
N ALA A 306 -7.38 11.44 8.05
CA ALA A 306 -6.94 11.16 9.40
C ALA A 306 -7.34 9.75 9.87
N TRP A 307 -8.59 9.35 9.62
CA TRP A 307 -9.08 8.00 9.93
C TRP A 307 -8.31 6.94 9.16
N MET A 308 -8.08 7.13 7.86
CA MET A 308 -7.25 6.19 7.07
C MET A 308 -5.84 6.06 7.64
N GLY A 309 -5.21 7.18 8.02
CA GLY A 309 -3.90 7.18 8.69
C GLY A 309 -3.89 6.33 9.95
N TYR A 310 -4.82 6.57 10.89
CA TYR A 310 -4.93 5.79 12.12
C TYR A 310 -5.26 4.31 11.86
N LEU A 311 -6.14 4.03 10.90
CA LEU A 311 -6.61 2.69 10.55
C LEU A 311 -5.62 1.89 9.70
N TRP A 312 -4.49 2.48 9.31
CA TRP A 312 -3.41 1.76 8.64
C TRP A 312 -2.71 0.77 9.58
N ALA A 313 -2.55 1.14 10.86
CA ALA A 313 -1.98 0.27 11.89
C ALA A 313 -2.69 0.49 13.24
N PRO A 314 -3.99 0.17 13.34
CA PRO A 314 -4.81 0.59 14.46
C PRO A 314 -4.45 -0.14 15.74
N ARG A 315 -4.47 0.59 16.86
CA ARG A 315 -4.25 0.04 18.21
C ARG A 315 -5.23 0.65 19.19
N LEU A 316 -5.75 -0.17 20.11
CA LEU A 316 -6.56 0.34 21.21
C LEU A 316 -5.68 1.07 22.21
N TYR A 317 -5.92 2.37 22.36
CA TYR A 317 -5.30 3.18 23.40
C TYR A 317 -6.39 4.02 24.09
N ARG A 318 -6.74 3.64 25.32
CA ARG A 318 -7.91 4.18 26.03
C ARG A 318 -7.94 5.71 26.13
N PRO A 319 -6.83 6.40 26.48
CA PRO A 319 -6.82 7.86 26.51
C PRO A 319 -7.16 8.51 25.16
N LEU A 320 -6.68 7.95 24.05
CA LEU A 320 -7.05 8.41 22.70
C LEU A 320 -8.52 8.13 22.40
N LEU A 321 -9.00 6.92 22.69
CA LEU A 321 -10.41 6.54 22.47
C LEU A 321 -11.36 7.47 23.23
N ALA A 322 -11.01 7.85 24.46
CA ALA A 322 -11.75 8.83 25.24
C ALA A 322 -11.69 10.23 24.62
N ALA A 323 -10.51 10.65 24.17
CA ALA A 323 -10.28 11.99 23.64
C ALA A 323 -11.05 12.26 22.32
N PHE A 324 -11.10 11.29 21.40
CA PHE A 324 -11.84 11.41 20.13
C PHE A 324 -13.16 10.63 20.10
N LYS A 325 -13.72 10.28 21.27
CA LYS A 325 -14.85 9.36 21.43
C LYS A 325 -16.02 9.64 20.48
N SER A 326 -16.43 10.90 20.39
CA SER A 326 -17.55 11.34 19.55
C SER A 326 -17.25 11.13 18.06
N ALA A 327 -16.04 11.48 17.61
CA ALA A 327 -15.59 11.28 16.24
C ALA A 327 -15.48 9.77 15.92
N PHE A 328 -14.94 8.97 16.84
CA PHE A 328 -14.84 7.51 16.69
C PHE A 328 -16.21 6.88 16.49
N LEU A 329 -17.18 7.14 17.37
CA LEU A 329 -18.53 6.58 17.26
C LEU A 329 -19.25 7.02 15.98
N ARG A 330 -19.11 8.29 15.58
CA ARG A 330 -19.73 8.82 14.35
C ARG A 330 -19.11 8.20 13.09
N THR A 331 -17.87 7.74 13.15
CA THR A 331 -17.22 7.08 12.01
C THR A 331 -17.98 5.84 11.55
N ALA A 332 -18.80 5.21 12.41
CA ALA A 332 -19.71 4.15 12.00
C ALA A 332 -20.70 4.57 10.90
N THR A 333 -21.22 5.80 10.94
CA THR A 333 -22.12 6.32 9.90
C THR A 333 -21.38 6.77 8.64
N ARG A 334 -20.05 6.78 8.68
CA ARG A 334 -19.12 7.15 7.60
C ARG A 334 -18.29 5.96 7.12
N TYR A 335 -18.75 4.74 7.41
CA TYR A 335 -18.01 3.50 7.08
C TYR A 335 -17.62 3.41 5.60
N VAL A 336 -18.55 3.77 4.70
CA VAL A 336 -18.34 3.71 3.25
C VAL A 336 -17.24 4.69 2.81
N ASP A 337 -17.14 5.85 3.46
CA ASP A 337 -16.13 6.87 3.17
C ASP A 337 -14.70 6.39 3.50
N LEU A 338 -14.55 5.35 4.32
CA LEU A 338 -13.25 4.76 4.67
C LEU A 338 -12.69 3.83 3.59
N GLY A 339 -13.48 3.44 2.58
CA GLY A 339 -13.06 2.48 1.56
C GLY A 339 -12.52 1.19 2.19
N ASP A 340 -11.34 0.74 1.75
CA ASP A 340 -10.71 -0.48 2.26
C ASP A 340 -10.41 -0.46 3.77
N HIS A 341 -10.27 0.73 4.38
CA HIS A 341 -10.03 0.89 5.81
C HIS A 341 -11.27 0.70 6.69
N GLY A 342 -12.47 0.61 6.09
CA GLY A 342 -13.71 0.34 6.82
C GLY A 342 -13.64 -0.95 7.64
N ARG A 343 -13.02 -2.00 7.09
CA ARG A 343 -12.87 -3.29 7.78
C ARG A 343 -12.02 -3.16 9.05
N GLN A 344 -10.96 -2.37 9.02
CA GLN A 344 -10.11 -2.08 10.17
C GLN A 344 -10.91 -1.32 11.22
N TYR A 345 -11.72 -0.33 10.83
CA TYR A 345 -12.60 0.38 11.77
C TYR A 345 -13.59 -0.55 12.47
N ALA A 346 -14.30 -1.41 11.73
CA ALA A 346 -15.23 -2.38 12.30
C ALA A 346 -14.53 -3.34 13.28
N SER A 347 -13.29 -3.74 12.99
CA SER A 347 -12.48 -4.58 13.87
C SER A 347 -12.13 -3.84 15.17
N VAL A 348 -11.65 -2.60 15.09
CA VAL A 348 -11.32 -1.77 16.25
C VAL A 348 -12.56 -1.49 17.11
N LEU A 349 -13.70 -1.17 16.48
CA LEU A 349 -14.97 -0.98 17.18
C LEU A 349 -15.38 -2.24 17.95
N THR A 350 -15.17 -3.41 17.35
CA THR A 350 -15.47 -4.70 17.99
C THR A 350 -14.55 -4.96 19.19
N PHE A 351 -13.25 -4.74 19.06
CA PHE A 351 -12.33 -4.89 20.17
C PHE A 351 -12.60 -3.87 21.29
N ALA A 352 -12.98 -2.63 20.95
CA ALA A 352 -13.43 -1.63 21.92
C ALA A 352 -14.72 -2.06 22.65
N ALA A 353 -15.63 -2.78 21.96
CA ALA A 353 -16.84 -3.34 22.56
C ALA A 353 -16.57 -4.54 23.49
N LEU A 354 -15.45 -5.25 23.30
CA LEU A 354 -15.01 -6.36 24.15
C LEU A 354 -14.18 -5.88 25.35
N ASP A 355 -13.57 -4.68 25.29
CA ASP A 355 -12.80 -4.11 26.38
C ASP A 355 -13.71 -3.84 27.60
N PRO A 356 -13.37 -4.32 28.83
CA PRO A 356 -14.07 -3.97 30.08
C PRO A 356 -14.14 -2.48 30.41
N SER A 357 -13.39 -1.62 29.70
CA SER A 357 -13.30 -0.20 30.01
C SER A 357 -14.65 0.53 29.96
N ASP A 358 -14.73 1.63 30.70
CA ASP A 358 -15.87 2.54 30.77
C ASP A 358 -15.82 3.68 29.74
N VAL A 359 -14.87 3.62 28.79
CA VAL A 359 -14.71 4.66 27.74
C VAL A 359 -16.00 4.82 26.95
N PHE A 360 -16.64 3.71 26.59
CA PHE A 360 -17.89 3.71 25.84
C PHE A 360 -19.01 3.08 26.67
N SER A 361 -20.16 3.73 26.69
CA SER A 361 -21.38 3.13 27.21
C SER A 361 -21.89 2.06 26.24
N ARG A 362 -22.66 1.11 26.80
CA ARG A 362 -23.31 0.06 25.99
C ARG A 362 -24.20 0.63 24.88
N SER A 363 -24.95 1.70 25.17
CA SER A 363 -25.85 2.35 24.21
C SER A 363 -25.08 3.00 23.06
N GLU A 364 -23.92 3.58 23.33
CA GLU A 364 -23.07 4.19 22.31
C GLU A 364 -22.51 3.15 21.34
N ILE A 365 -21.94 2.05 21.87
CA ILE A 365 -21.43 0.96 21.03
C ILE A 365 -22.57 0.31 20.24
N GLN A 366 -23.73 0.09 20.89
CA GLN A 366 -24.89 -0.47 20.20
C GLN A 366 -25.36 0.43 19.05
N ALA A 367 -25.39 1.74 19.24
CA ALA A 367 -25.74 2.68 18.19
C ALA A 367 -24.72 2.64 17.03
N ALA A 368 -23.41 2.62 17.36
CA ALA A 368 -22.35 2.56 16.36
C ALA A 368 -22.40 1.26 15.54
N ILE A 369 -22.51 0.09 16.19
CA ILE A 369 -22.59 -1.20 15.48
C ILE A 369 -23.86 -1.26 14.61
N ARG A 370 -25.00 -0.74 15.08
CA ARG A 370 -26.24 -0.69 14.29
C ARG A 370 -26.14 0.21 13.06
N ALA A 371 -25.26 1.21 13.06
CA ALA A 371 -25.05 2.12 11.95
C ALA A 371 -24.18 1.53 10.83
N LEU A 372 -23.46 0.43 11.09
CA LEU A 372 -22.62 -0.22 10.10
C LEU A 372 -23.43 -0.87 8.97
N PRO A 373 -22.93 -0.82 7.72
CA PRO A 373 -23.48 -1.63 6.64
C PRO A 373 -23.17 -3.12 6.85
N HIS A 374 -23.72 -3.98 5.98
CA HIS A 374 -23.58 -5.44 6.09
C HIS A 374 -22.13 -5.91 6.13
N ASP A 375 -21.27 -5.40 5.27
CA ASP A 375 -19.84 -5.73 5.24
C ASP A 375 -19.14 -5.35 6.57
N GLY A 376 -19.56 -4.24 7.18
CA GLY A 376 -19.05 -3.81 8.48
C GLY A 376 -19.48 -4.77 9.60
N LEU A 377 -20.75 -5.21 9.59
CA LEU A 377 -21.26 -6.21 10.53
C LEU A 377 -20.58 -7.57 10.35
N GLU A 378 -20.37 -8.01 9.12
CA GLU A 378 -19.62 -9.24 8.84
C GLU A 378 -18.20 -9.15 9.41
N GLN A 379 -17.52 -8.02 9.19
CA GLN A 379 -16.19 -7.81 9.75
C GLN A 379 -16.20 -7.74 11.28
N CYS A 380 -17.25 -7.20 11.91
CA CYS A 380 -17.42 -7.30 13.36
C CYS A 380 -17.52 -8.77 13.81
N ALA A 381 -18.31 -9.60 13.12
CA ALA A 381 -18.41 -11.02 13.44
C ALA A 381 -17.07 -11.74 13.29
N ARG A 382 -16.32 -11.44 12.22
CA ARG A 382 -14.96 -11.97 11.99
C ARG A 382 -14.00 -11.55 13.10
N ALA A 383 -14.08 -10.30 13.56
CA ALA A 383 -13.26 -9.82 14.68
C ALA A 383 -13.63 -10.51 16.01
N LEU A 384 -14.90 -10.87 16.24
CA LEU A 384 -15.30 -11.70 17.39
C LEU A 384 -14.67 -13.10 17.32
N VAL A 385 -14.68 -13.74 16.14
CA VAL A 385 -14.03 -15.05 15.93
C VAL A 385 -12.54 -14.92 16.23
N GLN A 386 -11.87 -13.91 15.67
CA GLN A 386 -10.45 -13.67 15.91
C GLN A 386 -10.14 -13.45 17.39
N ALA A 387 -10.95 -12.63 18.08
CA ALA A 387 -10.76 -12.35 19.50
C ALA A 387 -10.85 -13.63 20.35
N LEU A 388 -11.86 -14.47 20.08
CA LEU A 388 -12.10 -15.69 20.83
C LEU A 388 -11.05 -16.77 20.52
N SER A 389 -10.69 -16.96 19.25
CA SER A 389 -9.64 -17.91 18.85
C SER A 389 -8.27 -17.52 19.39
N SER A 390 -8.00 -16.22 19.57
CA SER A 390 -6.74 -15.72 20.13
C SER A 390 -6.68 -15.78 21.67
N ALA A 391 -7.79 -16.14 22.34
CA ALA A 391 -7.85 -16.18 23.81
C ALA A 391 -7.13 -17.39 24.43
N GLY A 392 -6.70 -18.37 23.61
CA GLY A 392 -5.98 -19.56 24.08
C GLY A 392 -6.73 -20.29 25.19
N ASP A 393 -6.04 -20.56 26.30
CA ASP A 393 -6.59 -21.28 27.46
C ASP A 393 -7.71 -20.51 28.19
N GLN A 394 -7.89 -19.21 27.91
CA GLN A 394 -8.96 -18.40 28.52
C GLN A 394 -10.23 -18.33 27.66
N ARG A 395 -10.33 -19.13 26.59
CA ARG A 395 -11.43 -19.02 25.62
C ARG A 395 -12.82 -19.18 26.25
N GLU A 396 -13.02 -20.10 27.18
CA GLU A 396 -14.32 -20.33 27.82
C GLU A 396 -14.71 -19.13 28.70
N GLU A 397 -13.77 -18.63 29.50
CA GLU A 397 -13.99 -17.43 30.32
C GLU A 397 -14.26 -16.20 29.45
N TYR A 398 -13.50 -16.05 28.35
CA TYR A 398 -13.66 -14.97 27.40
C TYR A 398 -15.01 -15.02 26.68
N TRP A 399 -15.46 -16.22 26.28
CA TRP A 399 -16.79 -16.43 25.73
C TRP A 399 -17.88 -15.96 26.72
N LEU A 400 -17.85 -16.48 27.96
CA LEU A 400 -18.86 -16.22 28.98
C LEU A 400 -18.92 -14.74 29.38
N ASN A 401 -17.77 -14.10 29.55
CA ASN A 401 -17.68 -12.76 30.13
C ASN A 401 -17.64 -11.64 29.09
N ARG A 402 -17.26 -11.93 27.83
CA ARG A 402 -17.07 -10.90 26.79
C ARG A 402 -17.98 -11.11 25.58
N VAL A 403 -17.81 -12.23 24.88
CA VAL A 403 -18.47 -12.45 23.58
C VAL A 403 -19.98 -12.66 23.75
N ARG A 404 -20.41 -13.55 24.64
CA ARG A 404 -21.83 -13.83 24.88
C ARG A 404 -22.59 -12.57 25.34
N PRO A 405 -22.10 -11.77 26.32
CA PRO A 405 -22.75 -10.51 26.67
C PRO A 405 -22.87 -9.52 25.52
N LEU A 406 -21.86 -9.44 24.64
CA LEU A 406 -21.89 -8.58 23.45
C LEU A 406 -23.01 -9.02 22.49
N LEU A 407 -23.07 -10.32 22.16
CA LEU A 407 -24.14 -10.87 21.30
C LEU A 407 -25.53 -10.63 21.89
N GLY A 408 -25.70 -10.82 23.20
CA GLY A 408 -27.00 -10.67 23.85
C GLY A 408 -27.48 -9.22 24.01
N LYS A 409 -26.55 -8.29 24.27
CA LYS A 409 -26.88 -6.93 24.74
C LYS A 409 -26.56 -5.83 23.74
N ILE A 410 -25.63 -6.06 22.81
CA ILE A 410 -25.11 -5.05 21.88
C ILE A 410 -25.51 -5.38 20.44
N TRP A 411 -25.29 -6.63 20.01
CA TRP A 411 -25.47 -7.05 18.61
C TRP A 411 -26.87 -6.71 18.05
N PRO A 412 -26.98 -6.22 16.80
CA PRO A 412 -28.27 -5.91 16.18
C PRO A 412 -29.15 -7.16 16.01
N LYS A 413 -30.36 -7.14 16.58
CA LYS A 413 -31.33 -8.24 16.44
C LYS A 413 -32.13 -8.17 15.13
N THR A 414 -32.16 -7.02 14.46
CA THR A 414 -33.11 -6.68 13.38
C THR A 414 -32.46 -6.27 12.06
N SER A 415 -31.18 -6.57 11.82
CA SER A 415 -30.56 -6.24 10.52
C SER A 415 -30.96 -7.29 9.47
N ILE A 416 -32.10 -7.03 8.81
CA ILE A 416 -32.85 -7.94 7.92
C ILE A 416 -32.17 -8.16 6.54
N ALA A 417 -30.91 -7.76 6.34
CA ALA A 417 -30.29 -7.87 5.03
C ALA A 417 -28.81 -8.31 5.02
N ALA A 418 -28.40 -9.29 5.83
CA ALA A 418 -27.44 -10.30 5.35
C ALA A 418 -27.49 -11.62 6.16
N PRO A 419 -28.56 -12.43 6.04
CA PRO A 419 -28.63 -13.72 6.71
C PRO A 419 -27.48 -14.67 6.34
N ARG A 420 -26.96 -14.62 5.09
CA ARG A 420 -25.93 -15.57 4.60
C ARG A 420 -24.50 -15.24 5.07
N LEU A 421 -24.07 -13.98 4.98
CA LEU A 421 -22.68 -13.58 5.29
C LEU A 421 -22.31 -13.74 6.78
N ILE A 422 -23.28 -13.50 7.67
CA ILE A 422 -23.07 -13.61 9.12
C ILE A 422 -23.10 -15.08 9.59
N THR A 423 -23.85 -15.95 8.89
CA THR A 423 -23.97 -17.38 9.26
C THR A 423 -22.61 -18.03 9.42
N GLU A 424 -21.74 -17.89 8.40
CA GLU A 424 -20.44 -18.55 8.41
C GLU A 424 -19.61 -18.08 9.60
N GLN A 425 -19.51 -16.77 9.83
CA GLN A 425 -18.73 -16.23 10.95
C GLN A 425 -19.30 -16.65 12.31
N PHE A 426 -20.63 -16.78 12.44
CA PHE A 426 -21.26 -17.19 13.70
C PHE A 426 -21.17 -18.68 13.97
N ALA A 427 -21.24 -19.52 12.93
CA ALA A 427 -20.91 -20.94 13.04
C ALA A 427 -19.47 -21.11 13.53
N ARG A 428 -18.52 -20.39 12.90
CA ARG A 428 -17.11 -20.39 13.30
C ARG A 428 -16.91 -19.82 14.71
N LEU A 429 -17.67 -18.81 15.11
CA LEU A 429 -17.63 -18.26 16.46
C LEU A 429 -18.06 -19.29 17.51
N ALA A 430 -19.11 -20.07 17.23
CA ALA A 430 -19.54 -21.14 18.11
C ALA A 430 -18.46 -22.22 18.23
N LEU A 431 -17.87 -22.65 17.11
CA LEU A 431 -16.75 -23.61 17.11
C LEU A 431 -15.53 -23.08 17.87
N ALA A 432 -15.22 -21.79 17.72
CA ALA A 432 -14.17 -21.10 18.46
C ALA A 432 -14.44 -21.00 19.97
N ALA A 433 -15.64 -21.32 20.46
CA ALA A 433 -15.95 -21.33 21.89
C ALA A 433 -15.46 -22.60 22.63
N GLY A 434 -14.88 -23.59 21.92
CA GLY A 434 -14.23 -24.73 22.56
C GLY A 434 -15.22 -25.60 23.36
N GLU A 435 -14.95 -25.81 24.66
CA GLU A 435 -15.87 -26.55 25.54
C GLU A 435 -17.25 -25.88 25.66
N SER A 436 -17.34 -24.56 25.41
CA SER A 436 -18.61 -23.83 25.43
C SER A 436 -19.40 -23.96 24.12
N PHE A 437 -18.95 -24.80 23.16
CA PHE A 437 -19.61 -24.96 21.86
C PHE A 437 -21.12 -25.25 21.93
N PRO A 438 -21.61 -26.20 22.77
CA PRO A 438 -23.06 -26.47 22.85
C PRO A 438 -23.88 -25.23 23.25
N GLU A 439 -23.41 -24.47 24.24
CA GLU A 439 -24.06 -23.22 24.65
C GLU A 439 -23.95 -22.16 23.55
N ALA A 440 -22.77 -22.03 22.95
CA ALA A 440 -22.51 -21.04 21.92
C ALA A 440 -23.38 -21.25 20.69
N LEU A 441 -23.58 -22.51 20.27
CA LEU A 441 -24.48 -22.87 19.19
C LEU A 441 -25.92 -22.40 19.47
N VAL A 442 -26.42 -22.59 20.69
CA VAL A 442 -27.75 -22.10 21.09
C VAL A 442 -27.83 -20.57 21.00
N VAL A 443 -26.78 -19.87 21.44
CA VAL A 443 -26.73 -18.40 21.41
C VAL A 443 -26.76 -17.88 19.98
N VAL A 444 -25.98 -18.47 19.06
CA VAL A 444 -25.87 -17.98 17.68
C VAL A 444 -26.95 -18.50 16.74
N LYS A 445 -27.68 -19.56 17.13
CA LYS A 445 -28.74 -20.20 16.34
C LYS A 445 -29.70 -19.23 15.63
N PRO A 446 -30.16 -18.12 16.23
CA PRO A 446 -31.09 -17.19 15.57
C PRO A 446 -30.57 -16.55 14.27
N TRP A 447 -29.25 -16.59 14.03
CA TRP A 447 -28.62 -16.01 12.85
C TRP A 447 -28.06 -17.05 11.88
N LEU A 448 -28.17 -18.35 12.19
CA LEU A 448 -27.72 -19.41 11.30
C LEU A 448 -28.83 -19.70 10.27
N VAL A 449 -28.48 -19.56 9.00
CA VAL A 449 -29.34 -19.98 7.88
C VAL A 449 -28.56 -20.86 6.91
N PRO A 450 -29.23 -21.60 6.02
CA PRO A 450 -28.52 -22.38 5.04
C PRO A 450 -27.67 -21.52 4.09
N VAL A 451 -26.44 -21.95 3.83
CA VAL A 451 -25.46 -21.32 2.93
C VAL A 451 -24.98 -22.32 1.88
N ASP A 452 -24.54 -21.81 0.73
CA ASP A 452 -24.24 -22.66 -0.44
C ASP A 452 -22.84 -23.30 -0.36
N TYR A 453 -21.89 -22.65 0.32
CA TYR A 453 -20.47 -23.09 0.38
C TYR A 453 -19.85 -22.98 1.80
N PRO A 454 -20.33 -23.73 2.81
CA PRO A 454 -19.82 -23.68 4.19
C PRO A 454 -18.47 -24.41 4.41
N TYR A 455 -17.56 -24.39 3.43
CA TYR A 455 -16.31 -25.16 3.44
C TYR A 455 -15.46 -24.91 4.71
N THR A 456 -15.28 -23.63 5.05
CA THR A 456 -14.49 -23.19 6.22
C THR A 456 -15.07 -23.71 7.53
N VAL A 457 -16.40 -23.85 7.64
CA VAL A 457 -17.07 -24.37 8.84
C VAL A 457 -16.79 -25.87 8.99
N PHE A 458 -16.79 -26.63 7.90
CA PHE A 458 -16.46 -28.06 7.93
C PHE A 458 -14.99 -28.28 8.27
N SER A 459 -14.08 -27.49 7.70
CA SER A 459 -12.66 -27.50 8.08
C SER A 459 -12.47 -27.17 9.56
N ASP A 460 -13.19 -26.17 10.10
CA ASP A 460 -13.11 -25.81 11.52
C ASP A 460 -13.69 -26.92 12.42
N LEU A 461 -14.77 -27.60 12.01
CA LEU A 461 -15.34 -28.75 12.75
C LEU A 461 -14.31 -29.86 12.95
N GLU A 462 -13.55 -30.19 11.90
CA GLU A 462 -12.44 -31.15 11.96
C GLU A 462 -11.30 -30.63 12.84
N GLN A 463 -10.84 -29.38 12.61
CA GLN A 463 -9.72 -28.79 13.34
C GLN A 463 -9.95 -28.76 14.85
N TYR A 464 -11.16 -28.43 15.30
CA TYR A 464 -11.52 -28.40 16.72
C TYR A 464 -11.90 -29.77 17.30
N GLY A 465 -11.97 -30.83 16.48
CA GLY A 465 -12.42 -32.16 16.90
C GLY A 465 -13.86 -32.19 17.39
N THR A 466 -14.69 -31.26 16.89
CA THR A 466 -16.05 -31.01 17.43
C THR A 466 -16.98 -32.18 17.13
N CYS A 467 -16.86 -32.80 15.95
CA CYS A 467 -17.65 -33.98 15.56
C CYS A 467 -17.47 -35.17 16.50
N THR A 468 -16.31 -35.30 17.16
CA THR A 468 -16.04 -36.38 18.12
C THR A 468 -16.52 -36.01 19.52
N ARG A 469 -16.31 -34.76 19.94
CA ARG A 469 -16.59 -34.30 21.31
C ARG A 469 -18.07 -33.97 21.54
N PHE A 470 -18.73 -33.41 20.53
CA PHE A 470 -20.11 -32.93 20.58
C PHE A 470 -20.90 -33.38 19.33
N PRO A 471 -21.07 -34.70 19.10
CA PRO A 471 -21.63 -35.22 17.84
C PRO A 471 -23.06 -34.76 17.56
N ASN A 472 -23.90 -34.62 18.60
CA ASN A 472 -25.28 -34.15 18.48
C ASN A 472 -25.33 -32.69 18.01
N GLU A 473 -24.57 -31.83 18.68
CA GLU A 473 -24.51 -30.40 18.40
C GLU A 473 -23.82 -30.12 17.06
N ALA A 474 -22.78 -30.89 16.71
CA ALA A 474 -22.14 -30.83 15.41
C ALA A 474 -23.12 -31.17 14.28
N LEU A 475 -23.89 -32.26 14.42
CA LEU A 475 -24.92 -32.63 13.45
C LEU A 475 -25.99 -31.53 13.31
N ASN A 476 -26.44 -30.96 14.43
CA ASN A 476 -27.39 -29.86 14.44
C ASN A 476 -26.83 -28.60 13.76
N LEU A 477 -25.56 -28.24 13.99
CA LEU A 477 -24.92 -27.13 13.28
C LEU A 477 -24.89 -27.38 11.78
N ILE A 478 -24.45 -28.57 11.34
CA ILE A 478 -24.41 -28.93 9.92
C ILE A 478 -25.81 -28.80 9.32
N ASP A 479 -26.84 -29.35 9.96
CA ASP A 479 -28.21 -29.28 9.46
C ASP A 479 -28.73 -27.84 9.31
N LEU A 480 -28.39 -26.95 10.25
CA LEU A 480 -28.80 -25.54 10.21
C LEU A 480 -28.17 -24.75 9.07
N ILE A 481 -26.93 -25.07 8.68
CA ILE A 481 -26.17 -24.29 7.68
C ILE A 481 -26.19 -24.92 6.29
N LEU A 482 -26.67 -26.15 6.14
CA LEU A 482 -26.55 -26.89 4.88
C LEU A 482 -27.75 -26.61 3.97
N GLY A 483 -27.50 -25.79 2.94
CA GLY A 483 -28.46 -25.44 1.88
C GLY A 483 -28.86 -26.60 0.97
N GLU A 484 -29.98 -26.44 0.27
CA GLU A 484 -30.49 -27.47 -0.64
C GLU A 484 -29.58 -27.71 -1.86
N GLY A 485 -28.76 -26.71 -2.22
CA GLY A 485 -27.81 -26.75 -3.34
C GLY A 485 -26.36 -26.95 -2.94
N VAL A 486 -26.07 -27.34 -1.70
CA VAL A 486 -24.68 -27.59 -1.24
C VAL A 486 -24.10 -28.79 -1.97
N TRP A 487 -22.91 -28.59 -2.55
CA TRP A 487 -22.16 -29.65 -3.20
C TRP A 487 -21.50 -30.59 -2.17
N PRO A 488 -21.45 -31.90 -2.44
CA PRO A 488 -20.69 -32.83 -1.62
C PRO A 488 -19.21 -32.45 -1.57
N THR A 489 -18.68 -32.24 -0.37
CA THR A 489 -17.26 -31.98 -0.11
C THR A 489 -16.67 -33.11 0.74
N ALA A 490 -15.36 -33.34 0.62
CA ALA A 490 -14.67 -34.38 1.39
C ALA A 490 -14.78 -34.12 2.90
N GLU A 491 -14.70 -32.85 3.30
CA GLU A 491 -14.80 -32.39 4.68
C GLU A 491 -16.19 -32.67 5.28
N LEU A 492 -17.26 -32.50 4.49
CA LEU A 492 -18.62 -32.85 4.94
C LEU A 492 -18.75 -34.37 5.14
N VAL A 493 -18.24 -35.18 4.21
CA VAL A 493 -18.26 -36.65 4.34
C VAL A 493 -17.49 -37.09 5.58
N ASN A 494 -16.28 -36.57 5.78
CA ASN A 494 -15.47 -36.85 6.96
C ASN A 494 -16.17 -36.47 8.27
N CYS A 495 -16.83 -35.30 8.32
CA CYS A 495 -17.62 -34.87 9.47
C CYS A 495 -18.71 -35.90 9.80
N ILE A 496 -19.45 -36.36 8.79
CA ILE A 496 -20.55 -37.32 8.96
C ILE A 496 -20.06 -38.70 9.39
N GLU A 497 -18.97 -39.19 8.80
CA GLU A 497 -18.35 -40.45 9.23
C GLU A 497 -17.81 -40.38 10.66
N THR A 498 -17.24 -39.23 11.04
CA THR A 498 -16.73 -39.00 12.39
C THR A 498 -17.85 -38.97 13.41
N ILE A 499 -18.97 -38.29 13.09
CA ILE A 499 -20.18 -38.28 13.93
C ILE A 499 -20.74 -39.70 14.08
N ALA A 500 -20.84 -40.47 13.00
CA ALA A 500 -21.33 -41.85 13.04
C ALA A 500 -20.47 -42.78 13.92
N LYS A 501 -19.15 -42.58 13.91
CA LYS A 501 -18.22 -43.32 14.77
C LYS A 501 -18.34 -42.92 16.24
N ALA A 502 -18.49 -41.62 16.51
CA ALA A 502 -18.55 -41.09 17.87
C ALA A 502 -19.91 -41.33 18.56
N ALA A 503 -21.01 -41.30 17.81
CA ALA A 503 -22.38 -41.50 18.30
C ALA A 503 -23.20 -42.34 17.29
N PRO A 504 -23.03 -43.68 17.28
CA PRO A 504 -23.70 -44.58 16.33
C PRO A 504 -25.23 -44.51 16.35
N GLU A 505 -25.82 -44.12 17.49
CA GLU A 505 -27.24 -43.91 17.65
C GLU A 505 -27.81 -42.81 16.73
N LEU A 506 -26.97 -41.85 16.31
CA LEU A 506 -27.39 -40.76 15.43
C LEU A 506 -27.65 -41.21 13.99
N SER A 507 -27.00 -42.29 13.53
CA SER A 507 -27.17 -42.80 12.16
C SER A 507 -28.61 -43.23 11.84
N GLY A 508 -29.40 -43.54 12.87
CA GLY A 508 -30.82 -43.87 12.72
C GLY A 508 -31.74 -42.65 12.53
N THR A 509 -31.29 -41.45 12.88
CA THR A 509 -32.12 -40.24 12.93
C THR A 509 -32.42 -39.69 11.53
N GLU A 510 -33.59 -39.05 11.37
CA GLU A 510 -33.98 -38.41 10.11
C GLU A 510 -33.01 -37.29 9.70
N VAL A 511 -32.48 -36.55 10.68
CA VAL A 511 -31.51 -35.47 10.45
C VAL A 511 -30.22 -36.04 9.88
N PHE A 512 -29.67 -37.08 10.49
CA PHE A 512 -28.44 -37.71 10.01
C PHE A 512 -28.59 -38.23 8.59
N LYS A 513 -29.65 -38.98 8.31
CA LYS A 513 -29.92 -39.52 6.96
C LYS A 513 -30.06 -38.41 5.92
N ARG A 514 -30.77 -37.32 6.24
CA ARG A 514 -30.90 -36.16 5.36
C ARG A 514 -29.55 -35.54 5.03
N VAL A 515 -28.68 -35.36 6.02
CA VAL A 515 -27.36 -34.75 5.82
C VAL A 515 -26.43 -35.72 5.06
N GLU A 516 -26.46 -37.00 5.39
CA GLU A 516 -25.70 -38.06 4.71
C GLU A 516 -26.09 -38.17 3.23
N ASP A 517 -27.39 -38.18 2.93
CA ASP A 517 -27.89 -38.22 1.56
C ASP A 517 -27.35 -37.03 0.74
N ARG A 518 -27.27 -35.84 1.34
CA ARG A 518 -26.72 -34.65 0.70
C ARG A 518 -25.20 -34.73 0.53
N ALA A 519 -24.50 -35.29 1.50
CA ALA A 519 -23.06 -35.53 1.43
C ALA A 519 -22.65 -36.60 0.39
N ARG A 520 -23.59 -37.40 -0.10
CA ARG A 520 -23.35 -38.50 -1.05
C ARG A 520 -23.98 -38.31 -2.44
N ARG A 521 -24.60 -37.15 -2.73
CA ARG A 521 -25.15 -36.88 -4.07
C ARG A 521 -24.03 -36.97 -5.12
N PRO A 522 -24.21 -37.69 -6.23
CA PRO A 522 -23.19 -37.75 -7.28
C PRO A 522 -22.97 -36.36 -7.91
N GLN A 523 -21.72 -36.12 -8.34
CA GLN A 523 -21.27 -34.91 -9.05
C GLN A 523 -22.02 -34.69 -10.35
#